data_AF-A0A2H3G6W8-F1
#
_entry.id   AF-A0A2H3G6W8-F1
#
_cell.length_a   1.000
_cell.length_b   1.000
_cell.length_c   1.000
_cell.angle_alpha   90.00
_cell.angle_beta   90.00
_cell.angle_gamma   90.00
#
_symmetry.space_group_name_H-M   'P 1'
#
loop_
_entity.id
_entity.type
_entity.pdbx_description
1 polymer ?
#
loop_
_entity_poly.entity_id
_entity_poly.type
_entity_poly.pdbx_seq_one_letter_code
_entity_poly.pdbx_strand_id
1 'polypeptide(L)'
;MRIFNATGKPYAPFKVVEPRPGISIRQGIMDDAFSHHATSSCRMGPAGDKNYCVDSEFKVNGVDGLRVVDASIFPRTPGGFPAAPTFMISQKAFGVIMGSIGG
;
A
#
# COMPACT_ATOMS: atom_id res chain seq x y z
N MET A 1 -23.09 2.20 -0.94
CA MET A 1 -22.21 2.52 0.20
C MET A 1 -23.02 2.38 1.50
N ARG A 2 -23.15 1.16 2.03
CA ARG A 2 -24.01 0.83 3.20
C ARG A 2 -23.27 0.87 4.55
N ILE A 3 -21.99 1.21 4.56
CA ILE A 3 -21.11 1.06 5.72
C ILE A 3 -21.35 2.13 6.80
N PHE A 4 -21.89 3.30 6.43
CA PHE A 4 -22.19 4.37 7.39
C PHE A 4 -23.41 4.09 8.28
N ASN A 5 -24.35 3.25 7.84
CA ASN A 5 -25.54 2.88 8.63
C ASN A 5 -25.33 1.67 9.55
N ALA A 6 -24.13 1.07 9.58
CA ALA A 6 -23.84 -0.10 10.40
C ALA A 6 -23.25 0.25 11.78
N THR A 7 -23.02 1.52 12.06
CA THR A 7 -22.55 1.97 13.37
C THR A 7 -23.74 2.20 14.29
N GLY A 8 -23.70 1.63 15.50
CA GLY A 8 -24.75 1.81 16.51
C GLY A 8 -24.89 3.27 16.94
N LYS A 9 -25.80 3.55 17.89
CA LYS A 9 -25.90 4.90 18.46
C LYS A 9 -24.51 5.32 18.99
N PRO A 10 -24.05 6.54 18.71
CA PRO A 10 -22.78 7.05 19.20
C PRO A 10 -22.68 6.86 20.70
N TYR A 11 -21.51 6.40 21.17
CA TYR A 11 -21.26 6.17 22.60
C TYR A 11 -21.40 7.45 23.46
N ALA A 12 -21.25 8.63 22.85
CA ALA A 12 -21.48 9.93 23.45
C ALA A 12 -22.02 10.92 22.40
N PRO A 13 -22.68 12.03 22.81
CA PRO A 13 -23.03 13.10 21.89
C PRO A 13 -21.79 13.60 21.15
N PHE A 14 -21.82 13.59 19.83
CA PHE A 14 -20.74 14.13 19.00
C PHE A 14 -21.30 15.21 18.07
N LYS A 15 -20.49 16.23 17.81
CA LYS A 15 -20.78 17.25 16.80
C LYS A 15 -19.81 17.03 15.65
N VAL A 16 -20.34 16.73 14.46
CA VAL A 16 -19.54 16.77 13.24
C VAL A 16 -19.27 18.23 12.91
N VAL A 17 -18.00 18.62 12.84
CA VAL A 17 -17.58 20.00 12.53
C VAL A 17 -16.81 19.99 11.21
N GLU A 18 -17.37 19.32 10.19
CA GLU A 18 -16.71 19.16 8.90
C GLU A 18 -17.61 19.52 7.71
N PRO A 19 -17.10 20.33 6.75
CA PRO A 19 -15.83 21.05 6.81
C PRO A 19 -15.82 22.14 7.89
N ARG A 20 -14.63 22.54 8.36
CA ARG A 20 -14.47 23.66 9.31
C ARG A 20 -15.25 24.88 8.79
N PRO A 21 -16.04 25.59 9.63
CA PRO A 21 -16.81 26.75 9.19
C PRO A 21 -15.96 27.77 8.43
N GLY A 22 -16.44 28.23 7.27
CA GLY A 22 -15.72 29.17 6.41
C GLY A 22 -14.73 28.52 5.43
N ILE A 23 -14.52 27.21 5.47
CA ILE A 23 -13.68 26.48 4.51
C ILE A 23 -14.56 25.81 3.45
N SER A 24 -14.19 25.96 2.18
CA SER A 24 -14.87 25.23 1.09
C SER A 24 -14.66 23.73 1.20
N ILE A 25 -15.62 22.91 0.75
CA ILE A 25 -15.48 21.44 0.73
C ILE A 25 -14.20 21.00 0.03
N ARG A 26 -13.85 21.65 -1.10
CA ARG A 26 -12.61 21.38 -1.83
C ARG A 26 -11.38 21.56 -0.94
N GLN A 27 -11.30 22.67 -0.21
CA GLN A 27 -10.15 22.96 0.64
C GLN A 27 -10.08 22.01 1.84
N GLY A 28 -11.21 21.68 2.46
CA GLY A 28 -11.24 20.68 3.54
C GLY A 28 -10.71 19.32 3.08
N ILE A 29 -11.09 18.87 1.88
CA ILE A 29 -10.52 17.65 1.30
C ILE A 29 -9.00 17.77 1.13
N MET A 30 -8.50 18.90 0.62
CA MET A 30 -7.05 19.08 0.42
C MET A 30 -6.27 19.13 1.74
N ASP A 31 -6.86 19.68 2.81
CA ASP A 31 -6.22 19.78 4.11
C ASP A 31 -6.19 18.43 4.86
N ASP A 32 -7.25 17.63 4.73
CA ASP A 32 -7.50 16.49 5.61
C ASP A 32 -7.34 15.12 4.91
N ALA A 33 -7.34 15.05 3.57
CA ALA A 33 -7.23 13.80 2.83
C ALA A 33 -5.78 13.32 2.66
N PHE A 34 -5.12 12.97 3.77
CA PHE A 34 -3.81 12.30 3.77
C PHE A 34 -3.91 10.84 4.22
N SER A 35 -2.87 10.06 3.95
CA SER A 35 -2.80 8.63 4.28
C SER A 35 -1.37 8.23 4.63
N HIS A 36 -1.22 7.26 5.54
CA HIS A 36 0.06 6.64 5.90
C HIS A 36 0.30 5.31 5.19
N HIS A 37 -0.51 4.99 4.17
CA HIS A 37 -0.49 3.75 3.41
C HIS A 37 0.27 3.90 2.08
N ALA A 38 1.48 4.46 2.13
CA ALA A 38 2.31 4.61 0.94
C ALA A 38 2.70 3.22 0.38
N THR A 39 2.52 3.01 -0.92
CA THR A 39 2.87 1.77 -1.63
C THR A 39 3.37 2.08 -3.04
N SER A 40 3.84 1.04 -3.75
CA SER A 40 3.99 1.07 -5.22
C SER A 40 5.06 2.02 -5.80
N SER A 41 6.01 2.48 -4.98
CA SER A 41 7.13 3.32 -5.42
C SER A 41 8.26 2.54 -6.13
N CYS A 42 8.40 1.24 -5.88
CA CYS A 42 9.40 0.34 -6.48
C CYS A 42 8.67 -0.85 -7.15
N ARG A 43 7.77 -0.56 -8.08
CA ARG A 43 6.84 -1.56 -8.65
C ARG A 43 7.54 -2.81 -9.20
N MET A 44 6.98 -3.96 -8.87
CA MET A 44 7.30 -5.24 -9.50
C MET A 44 6.73 -5.32 -10.92
N GLY A 45 7.48 -5.92 -11.84
CA GLY A 45 7.04 -6.15 -13.21
C GLY A 45 7.87 -7.21 -13.94
N PRO A 46 7.80 -7.26 -15.28
CA PRO A 46 8.58 -8.21 -16.08
C PRO A 46 10.08 -8.05 -15.84
N ALA A 47 10.80 -9.17 -15.79
CA ALA A 47 12.25 -9.17 -15.61
C ALA A 47 12.95 -8.39 -16.74
N GLY A 48 13.89 -7.52 -16.38
CA GLY A 48 14.66 -6.72 -17.33
C GLY A 48 13.94 -5.48 -17.89
N ASP A 49 12.66 -5.27 -17.57
CA ASP A 49 11.96 -4.03 -17.94
C ASP A 49 12.37 -2.88 -16.99
N LYS A 50 13.07 -1.90 -17.53
CA LYS A 50 13.58 -0.72 -16.80
C LYS A 50 12.47 0.19 -16.25
N ASN A 51 11.22 0.01 -16.67
CA ASN A 51 10.07 0.73 -16.10
C ASN A 51 9.62 0.18 -14.74
N TYR A 52 10.18 -0.97 -14.33
CA TYR A 52 9.91 -1.64 -13.07
C TYR A 52 11.19 -1.75 -12.24
N CYS A 53 11.02 -1.74 -10.93
CA CYS A 53 12.12 -1.73 -9.98
C CYS A 53 12.61 -3.15 -9.67
N VAL A 54 11.67 -4.09 -9.51
CA VAL A 54 11.97 -5.50 -9.24
C VAL A 54 11.24 -6.45 -10.19
N ASP A 55 11.76 -7.66 -10.33
CA ASP A 55 11.11 -8.77 -11.03
C ASP A 55 10.26 -9.66 -10.09
N SER A 56 9.68 -10.74 -10.63
CA SER A 56 8.89 -11.71 -9.84
C SER A 56 9.73 -12.55 -8.85
N GLU A 57 11.06 -12.44 -8.91
CA GLU A 57 12.00 -13.02 -7.96
C GLU A 57 12.47 -12.02 -6.90
N PHE A 58 11.83 -10.85 -6.83
CA PHE A 58 12.14 -9.74 -5.93
C PHE A 58 13.50 -9.09 -6.19
N LYS A 59 14.19 -9.44 -7.28
CA LYS A 59 15.52 -8.91 -7.60
C LYS A 59 15.39 -7.51 -8.15
N VAL A 60 16.26 -6.61 -7.71
CA VAL A 60 16.32 -5.25 -8.25
C VAL A 60 16.90 -5.29 -9.66
N ASN A 61 16.17 -4.72 -10.61
CA ASN A 61 16.58 -4.71 -12.01
C ASN A 61 17.95 -4.01 -12.16
N GLY A 62 18.93 -4.72 -12.72
CA GLY A 62 20.28 -4.20 -12.97
C GLY A 62 21.18 -4.11 -11.73
N VAL A 63 20.79 -4.70 -10.60
CA VAL A 63 21.61 -4.72 -9.38
C VAL A 63 21.74 -6.15 -8.87
N ASP A 64 22.97 -6.63 -8.79
CA ASP A 64 23.26 -7.98 -8.30
C ASP A 64 23.13 -8.08 -6.78
N GLY A 65 22.61 -9.21 -6.30
CA GLY A 65 22.55 -9.54 -4.87
C GLY A 65 21.55 -8.71 -4.05
N LEU A 66 20.79 -7.80 -4.66
CA LEU A 66 19.81 -6.95 -3.96
C LEU A 66 18.37 -7.37 -4.25
N ARG A 67 17.55 -7.42 -3.20
CA ARG A 67 16.11 -7.66 -3.28
C ARG A 67 15.33 -6.66 -2.45
N VAL A 68 14.09 -6.36 -2.86
CA VAL A 68 13.15 -5.50 -2.12
C VAL A 68 11.90 -6.28 -1.77
N VAL A 69 11.52 -6.28 -0.49
CA VAL A 69 10.35 -7.01 0.03
C VAL A 69 9.62 -6.13 1.05
N ASP A 70 8.75 -5.25 0.55
CA ASP A 70 7.87 -4.40 1.36
C ASP A 70 6.65 -3.94 0.52
N ALA A 71 5.90 -2.95 0.99
CA ALA A 71 4.73 -2.44 0.26
C ALA A 71 5.07 -1.64 -1.02
N SER A 72 6.34 -1.24 -1.21
CA SER A 72 6.77 -0.46 -2.37
C SER A 72 6.70 -1.27 -3.67
N ILE A 73 6.75 -2.60 -3.59
CA ILE A 73 6.80 -3.48 -4.76
C ILE A 73 5.46 -3.79 -5.40
N PHE A 74 4.34 -3.41 -4.77
CA PHE A 74 3.04 -3.65 -5.39
C PHE A 74 2.94 -2.89 -6.72
N PRO A 75 2.56 -3.54 -7.84
CA PRO A 75 2.40 -2.85 -9.13
C PRO A 75 1.41 -1.68 -9.08
N ARG A 76 0.42 -1.78 -8.18
CA ARG A 76 -0.57 -0.75 -7.86
C ARG A 76 -0.98 -0.88 -6.40
N THR A 77 -1.53 0.19 -5.82
CA THR A 77 -2.04 0.16 -4.45
C THR A 77 -3.10 -0.93 -4.28
N PRO A 78 -2.96 -1.82 -3.28
CA PRO A 78 -3.94 -2.87 -3.02
C PRO A 78 -5.27 -2.27 -2.54
N GLY A 79 -6.38 -2.94 -2.85
CA GLY A 79 -7.72 -2.48 -2.44
C GLY A 79 -8.03 -2.67 -0.95
N GLY A 80 -7.25 -3.49 -0.25
CA GLY A 80 -7.38 -3.73 1.20
C GLY A 80 -6.36 -2.94 2.02
N PHE A 81 -6.44 -3.06 3.35
CA PHE A 81 -5.45 -2.47 4.27
C PHE A 81 -4.06 -3.04 3.92
N PRO A 82 -3.04 -2.22 3.54
CA PRO A 82 -1.75 -2.70 3.04
C PRO A 82 -0.95 -3.63 3.94
N ALA A 83 -1.19 -3.61 5.26
CA ALA A 83 -0.56 -4.54 6.20
C ALA A 83 -0.78 -6.01 5.80
N ALA A 84 -2.00 -6.39 5.42
CA ALA A 84 -2.32 -7.75 5.01
C ALA A 84 -1.58 -8.20 3.73
N PRO A 85 -1.67 -7.50 2.58
CA PRO A 85 -0.91 -7.88 1.40
C PRO A 85 0.62 -7.77 1.61
N THR A 86 1.10 -6.88 2.48
CA THR A 86 2.54 -6.80 2.82
C THR A 86 3.01 -8.05 3.55
N PHE A 87 2.20 -8.58 4.47
CA PHE A 87 2.48 -9.85 5.11
C PHE A 87 2.46 -11.02 4.10
N MET A 88 1.44 -11.06 3.24
CA MET A 88 1.32 -12.12 2.21
C MET A 88 2.49 -12.13 1.23
N ILE A 89 2.91 -10.95 0.73
CA ILE A 89 4.02 -10.87 -0.20
C ILE A 89 5.35 -11.21 0.48
N SER A 90 5.51 -10.89 1.76
CA SER A 90 6.67 -11.29 2.56
C SER A 90 6.77 -12.81 2.70
N GLN A 91 5.65 -13.51 2.93
CA GLN A 91 5.62 -14.98 2.95
C GLN A 91 6.00 -15.57 1.59
N LYS A 92 5.49 -15.00 0.49
CA LYS A 92 5.87 -15.43 -0.86
C LYS A 92 7.36 -15.22 -1.12
N ALA A 93 7.90 -14.07 -0.73
CA ALA A 93 9.31 -13.73 -0.88
C ALA A 93 10.21 -14.70 -0.10
N PHE A 94 9.83 -15.07 1.13
CA PHE A 94 10.55 -16.08 1.90
C PHE A 94 10.71 -17.39 1.11
N GLY A 95 9.63 -17.94 0.55
CA GLY A 95 9.70 -19.17 -0.25
C GLY A 95 10.58 -19.04 -1.50
N VAL A 96 10.49 -17.91 -2.21
CA VAL A 96 11.31 -17.63 -3.41
C VAL A 96 12.79 -17.49 -3.06
N ILE A 97 13.11 -16.71 -2.01
CA ILE A 97 14.48 -16.45 -1.59
C ILE A 97 15.13 -17.73 -1.06
N MET A 98 14.43 -18.48 -0.20
CA MET A 98 14.94 -19.75 0.32
C MET A 98 15.17 -20.77 -0.79
N GLY A 99 14.26 -20.83 -1.77
CA GLY A 99 14.43 -21.70 -2.96
C GLY A 99 15.65 -21.34 -3.80
N SER A 100 16.12 -20.08 -3.76
CA SER A 100 17.28 -19.62 -4.52
C SER A 100 18.64 -19.85 -3.84
N ILE A 101 18.66 -20.28 -2.56
CA ILE A 101 19.91 -20.46 -1.78
C ILE A 101 20.54 -21.86 -1.98
N GLY A 102 19.85 -22.79 -2.65
CA GLY A 102 20.32 -24.17 -2.86
C GLY A 102 20.63 -24.57 -4.30
N GLY A 103 20.70 -23.61 -5.22
CA GLY A 103 21.02 -23.82 -6.64
C GLY A 103 22.44 -23.42 -6.99
#